data_AF-A0A4P5WHR0-F1
#
_entry.id   AF-A0A4P5WHR0-F1
#
_cell.length_a   1.000
_cell.length_b   1.000
_cell.length_c   1.000
_cell.angle_alpha   90.00
_cell.angle_beta   90.00
_cell.angle_gamma   90.00
#
_symmetry.space_group_name_H-M   'P 1'
#
loop_
_entity.id
_entity.type
_entity.pdbx_description
1 polymer ?
#
loop_
_entity_poly.entity_id
_entity_poly.type
_entity_poly.pdbx_seq_one_letter_code
_entity_poly.pdbx_strand_id
1 'polypeptide(L)' 'MIRAFLAGEWSHDLLAKLARLQQELKRRIEPELRRGARIFWAQPAAIHPTFKFLGDMDEAVRLRG' A
#
# COMPACT_ATOMS: atom_id res chain seq x y z
N MET A 1 -4.55 9.81 19.15
CA MET A 1 -3.77 10.33 18.00
C MET A 1 -3.78 9.25 16.93
N ILE A 2 -4.36 9.55 15.77
CA ILE A 2 -4.42 8.64 14.62
C ILE A 2 -3.61 9.21 13.46
N ARG A 3 -2.92 8.37 12.69
CA ARG A 3 -2.31 8.80 11.43
C ARG A 3 -3.27 8.51 10.28
N ALA A 4 -3.71 9.55 9.59
CA ALA A 4 -4.78 9.44 8.62
C ALA A 4 -4.34 9.80 7.20
N PHE A 5 -5.06 9.25 6.23
CA PHE A 5 -4.95 9.58 4.81
C PHE A 5 -6.29 9.31 4.13
N LEU A 6 -6.50 9.94 2.98
CA LEU A 6 -7.62 9.67 2.07
C LEU A 6 -7.12 8.74 0.96
N ALA A 7 -7.83 7.64 0.75
CA ALA A 7 -7.53 6.66 -0.28
C ALA A 7 -8.74 6.33 -1.13
N GLY A 8 -8.48 5.97 -2.39
CA GLY A 8 -9.48 5.34 -3.24
C GLY A 8 -9.53 3.84 -2.97
N GLU A 9 -10.69 3.23 -3.21
CA GLU A 9 -10.79 1.77 -3.22
C GLU A 9 -10.56 1.25 -4.64
N TRP A 10 -9.87 0.12 -4.74
CA TRP A 10 -9.72 -0.61 -6.00
C TRP A 10 -10.64 -1.81 -6.02
N SER A 11 -11.09 -2.18 -7.23
CA SER A 11 -11.88 -3.40 -7.39
C SER A 11 -11.06 -4.63 -7.01
N HIS A 12 -11.75 -5.66 -6.51
CA HIS A 12 -11.12 -6.90 -6.12
C HIS A 12 -10.33 -7.56 -7.28
N ASP A 13 -10.87 -7.48 -8.50
CA ASP A 13 -10.20 -8.01 -9.70
C ASP A 13 -8.88 -7.28 -10.00
N LEU A 14 -8.85 -5.95 -9.84
CA LEU A 14 -7.62 -5.18 -10.02
C LEU A 14 -6.59 -5.53 -8.95
N LEU A 15 -7.01 -5.65 -7.69
CA LEU A 15 -6.13 -6.08 -6.59
C LEU A 15 -5.55 -7.47 -6.84
N ALA A 16 -6.35 -8.41 -7.35
CA ALA A 16 -5.88 -9.76 -7.69
C ALA A 16 -4.84 -9.74 -8.82
N LYS A 17 -5.04 -8.93 -9.86
CA LYS A 17 -4.06 -8.75 -10.95
C LYS A 17 -2.74 -8.15 -10.43
N LEU A 18 -2.82 -7.15 -9.56
CA LEU A 18 -1.65 -6.53 -8.95
C LEU A 18 -0.92 -7.48 -8.00
N ALA A 19 -1.62 -8.35 -7.28
CA ALA A 19 -1.01 -9.37 -6.45
C ALA A 19 -0.13 -10.32 -7.29
N ARG A 20 -0.62 -10.74 -8.47
CA ARG A 20 0.12 -11.58 -9.41
C ARG A 20 1.33 -10.86 -9.97
N LEU A 21 1.15 -9.61 -10.41
CA LEU A 21 2.26 -8.77 -10.88
C LEU A 21 3.33 -8.60 -9.79
N GLN A 22 2.94 -8.30 -8.56
CA GLN A 22 3.86 -8.17 -7.43
C GLN A 22 4.63 -9.48 -7.19
N GLN A 23 3.98 -10.64 -7.30
CA GLN A 23 4.66 -11.93 -7.16
C GLN A 23 5.68 -12.18 -8.28
N GLU A 24 5.37 -11.80 -9.52
CA GLU A 24 6.30 -11.88 -10.64
C GLU A 24 7.51 -10.96 -10.43
N LEU A 25 7.27 -9.72 -10.00
CA LEU A 25 8.33 -8.75 -9.71
C LEU A 25 9.22 -9.21 -8.56
N LYS A 26 8.64 -9.75 -7.48
CA LYS A 26 9.40 -10.37 -6.38
C LYS A 26 10.40 -11.40 -6.90
N ARG A 27 9.91 -12.35 -7.72
CA ARG A 27 10.74 -13.43 -8.27
C ARG A 27 11.87 -12.95 -9.16
N ARG A 28 11.68 -11.83 -9.87
CA ARG A 28 12.71 -11.27 -10.77
C ARG A 28 13.70 -10.36 -10.05
N ILE A 29 13.20 -9.51 -9.15
CA ILE A 29 13.99 -8.44 -8.55
C ILE A 29 14.73 -8.95 -7.31
N GLU A 30 14.11 -9.78 -6.46
CA GLU A 30 14.76 -10.23 -5.21
C GLU A 30 16.09 -10.94 -5.43
N PRO A 31 16.27 -11.81 -6.44
CA PRO A 31 17.56 -12.43 -6.74
C PRO A 31 18.64 -11.43 -7.20
N GLU A 32 18.24 -10.31 -7.80
CA GLU A 32 19.15 -9.28 -8.33
C GLU A 32 19.53 -8.22 -7.28
N LEU A 33 18.91 -8.25 -6.09
CA LEU A 33 19.21 -7.31 -5.02
C LEU A 33 20.65 -7.51 -4.52
N ARG A 34 21.47 -6.46 -4.64
CA ARG A 34 22.82 -6.41 -4.07
C ARG A 34 22.76 -6.66 -2.56
N ARG A 35 23.83 -7.25 -2.01
CA ARG A 35 23.99 -7.43 -0.56
C ARG A 35 23.76 -6.09 0.15
N GLY A 36 22.76 -6.06 1.05
CA GLY A 36 22.36 -4.88 1.82
C GLY A 36 21.11 -4.16 1.32
N ALA A 37 20.61 -4.46 0.12
CA ALA A 37 19.33 -3.95 -0.37
C ALA A 37 18.18 -4.88 0.03
N ARG A 38 17.09 -4.33 0.58
CA ARG A 38 15.88 -5.07 0.93
C ARG A 38 14.65 -4.31 0.42
N ILE A 39 13.77 -5.01 -0.28
CA ILE A 39 12.47 -4.48 -0.67
C ILE A 39 11.42 -4.98 0.33
N PHE A 40 10.61 -4.06 0.83
CA PHE A 40 9.42 -4.38 1.61
C PHE A 40 8.20 -4.23 0.71
N TRP A 41 7.54 -5.34 0.45
CA TRP A 41 6.38 -5.38 -0.41
C TRP A 41 5.12 -5.19 0.41
N ALA A 42 4.22 -4.32 -0.05
CA ALA A 42 2.92 -4.16 0.57
C ALA A 42 2.11 -5.47 0.51
N GLN A 43 1.26 -5.69 1.51
CA GLN A 43 0.24 -6.73 1.43
C GLN A 43 -0.71 -6.38 0.28
N PRO A 44 -1.07 -7.32 -0.61
CA PRO A 44 -1.92 -7.01 -1.76
C PRO A 44 -3.23 -6.33 -1.40
N ALA A 45 -3.87 -6.75 -0.30
CA ALA A 45 -5.11 -6.14 0.19
C ALA A 45 -4.94 -4.72 0.74
N ALA A 46 -3.71 -4.30 1.04
CA ALA A 46 -3.39 -2.96 1.52
C ALA A 46 -2.99 -2.00 0.37
N ILE A 47 -2.95 -2.47 -0.88
CA ILE A 47 -2.60 -1.61 -2.01
C ILE A 47 -3.79 -0.70 -2.33
N HIS A 48 -3.55 0.60 -2.31
CA HIS A 48 -4.54 1.62 -2.61
C HIS A 48 -3.85 2.88 -3.17
N PRO A 49 -4.54 3.69 -3.97
CA PRO A 49 -4.09 5.02 -4.33
C PRO A 49 -4.33 5.96 -3.14
N THR A 50 -3.26 6.56 -2.61
CA THR A 50 -3.39 7.65 -1.65
C THR A 50 -3.67 8.95 -2.40
N PHE A 51 -4.80 9.60 -2.12
CA PHE A 51 -5.13 10.91 -2.67
C PHE A 51 -4.56 12.05 -1.84
N LYS A 52 -4.59 11.91 -0.50
CA LYS A 52 -4.07 12.92 0.43
C LYS A 52 -3.58 12.29 1.71
N PHE A 53 -2.35 12.61 2.12
CA PHE A 53 -1.84 12.29 3.44
C PHE A 53 -2.23 13.40 4.43
N LEU A 54 -2.83 13.04 5.56
CA LEU A 54 -3.30 14.00 6.57
C LEU A 54 -2.39 14.08 7.80
N GLY A 55 -1.41 13.18 7.90
CA GLY A 55 -0.49 13.15 9.03
C GLY A 55 -1.16 12.69 10.32
N ASP A 56 -0.60 13.12 11.45
CA ASP A 56 -1.12 12.80 12.77
C ASP A 56 -2.27 13.76 13.11
N MET A 57 -3.43 13.18 13.44
CA MET A 57 -4.66 13.88 13.77
C MET A 57 -5.11 13.50 15.18
N ASP A 58 -5.74 14.45 15.86
CA ASP A 58 -6.47 14.14 17.08
C ASP A 58 -7.71 13.30 16.76
N GLU A 59 -7.94 12.26 17.55
CA GLU A 59 -9.04 11.30 17.36
C GLU A 59 -10.42 11.97 17.52
N ALA A 60 -10.45 13.12 18.19
CA ALA A 60 -11.62 13.98 18.32
C ALA A 60 -12.11 14.58 16.98
N VAL A 61 -11.29 14.58 15.93
CA VAL A 61 -11.72 14.99 14.57
C VAL A 61 -12.44 13.82 13.90
N ARG A 62 -13.63 13.50 14.42
CA ARG A 62 -14.52 12.49 13.83
C ARG A 62 -15.09 13.09 12.54
N LEU A 63 -14.73 12.50 11.40
CA LEU A 63 -15.39 12.79 10.11
C LEU A 63 -16.90 12.54 10.30
N ARG A 64 -17.69 13.62 10.31
CA ARG A 64 -19.14 13.49 10.10
C ARG A 64 -19.34 13.10 8.63
N GLY A 65 -20.22 12.11 8.44
CA GLY A 65 -20.40 11.34 7.22
C GLY A 65 -20.68 12.16 5.97
#